data_AF-A0A2D5ZXJ6-F1
#
_entry.id   AF-A0A2D5ZXJ6-F1
#
_cell.length_a   1.000
_cell.length_b   1.000
_cell.length_c   1.000
_cell.angle_alpha   90.00
_cell.angle_beta   90.00
_cell.angle_gamma   90.00
#
_symmetry.space_group_name_H-M   'P 1'
#
loop_
_entity.id
_entity.type
_entity.pdbx_description
1 polymer ?
#
loop_
_entity_poly.entity_id
_entity_poly.type
_entity_poly.pdbx_seq_one_letter_code
_entity_poly.pdbx_strand_id
1 'polypeptide(L)'
;MQDYFKIRLNSMHPSRPLTFDVFLRLSDRHVHYLRQGDHFTQEKLASFKDKAPDSFFVPMEQRQAYKDFVHDCIAADLPSVDKALILRESSLALIEEIFETPDVATALDQTKDLVDEFVGFMGQEPEAISHLISLSSHDFYTYNHSLDVGIYCLGLGKAVGFNEKDIKELGQGAILHDIGKRNVSVDIICKNGPLDDVEWAQMQKHPQYGLQILNEFDVSDEIKACCFEHHESFLGNGYPQQLDGDEIHPMARIVAITDTYDALTTKRSYNQPMTPKDALNFMNQKLANRYDPDMMKAMYSVLFKMEKQAAG
;
A
#
# COMPACT_ATOMS: atom_id res chain seq x y z
N MET A 1 0.27 -7.11 -25.84
CA MET A 1 -0.64 -7.67 -24.82
C MET A 1 0.24 -8.47 -23.88
N GLN A 2 0.11 -8.29 -22.57
CA GLN A 2 1.01 -8.92 -21.61
C GLN A 2 0.56 -10.37 -21.41
N ASP A 3 1.38 -11.33 -21.83
CA ASP A 3 1.01 -12.76 -21.83
C ASP A 3 0.98 -13.38 -20.42
N TYR A 4 1.55 -12.68 -19.43
CA TYR A 4 1.76 -13.18 -18.07
C TYR A 4 1.43 -12.11 -17.02
N PHE A 5 0.82 -12.55 -15.92
CA PHE A 5 0.54 -11.75 -14.73
C PHE A 5 1.54 -12.12 -13.62
N LYS A 6 2.19 -11.13 -13.02
CA LYS A 6 3.16 -11.33 -11.94
C LYS A 6 2.44 -11.72 -10.65
N ILE A 7 3.01 -12.64 -9.87
CA ILE A 7 2.45 -13.08 -8.58
C ILE A 7 3.54 -13.14 -7.50
N ARG A 8 3.14 -13.02 -6.22
CA ARG A 8 4.03 -13.24 -5.07
C ARG A 8 3.81 -14.63 -4.49
N LEU A 9 4.88 -15.40 -4.28
CA LEU A 9 4.75 -16.75 -3.74
C LEU A 9 4.20 -16.82 -2.31
N ASN A 10 4.42 -15.78 -1.51
CA ASN A 10 3.88 -15.72 -0.15
C ASN A 10 2.34 -15.59 -0.13
N SER A 11 1.70 -15.33 -1.29
CA SER A 11 0.25 -15.44 -1.45
C SER A 11 -0.26 -16.89 -1.55
N MET A 12 0.64 -17.88 -1.59
CA MET A 12 0.28 -19.30 -1.73
C MET A 12 0.25 -20.01 -0.39
N HIS A 13 -0.79 -20.81 -0.15
CA HIS A 13 -0.86 -21.67 1.03
C HIS A 13 -0.45 -23.12 0.71
N PRO A 14 0.48 -23.74 1.47
CA PRO A 14 0.99 -25.09 1.17
C PRO A 14 -0.04 -26.20 1.11
N SER A 15 -1.16 -26.05 1.83
CA SER A 15 -2.18 -27.11 1.95
C SER A 15 -3.14 -27.18 0.76
N ARG A 16 -3.04 -26.28 -0.21
CA ARG A 16 -3.99 -26.21 -1.34
C ARG A 16 -3.29 -26.47 -2.68
N PRO A 17 -3.85 -27.34 -3.53
CA PRO A 17 -3.36 -27.51 -4.90
C PRO A 17 -3.64 -26.26 -5.73
N LEU A 18 -2.71 -25.94 -6.64
CA LEU A 18 -2.86 -24.82 -7.57
C LEU A 18 -3.97 -25.12 -8.59
N THR A 19 -4.76 -24.10 -8.92
CA THR A 19 -5.78 -24.14 -9.98
C THR A 19 -5.27 -23.57 -11.30
N PHE A 20 -3.99 -23.21 -11.35
CA PHE A 20 -3.30 -22.54 -12.46
C PHE A 20 -1.84 -23.01 -12.53
N ASP A 21 -1.20 -22.73 -13.66
CA ASP A 21 0.22 -22.95 -13.90
C ASP A 21 1.05 -21.76 -13.39
N VAL A 22 2.24 -22.06 -12.87
CA VAL A 22 3.21 -21.06 -12.40
C VAL A 22 4.47 -21.13 -13.24
N PHE A 23 4.94 -19.98 -13.66
CA PHE A 23 6.13 -19.77 -14.46
C PHE A 23 7.17 -18.96 -13.70
N LEU A 24 8.44 -19.24 -13.98
CA LEU A 24 9.60 -18.47 -13.53
C LEU A 24 10.15 -17.64 -14.68
N ARG A 25 10.39 -16.35 -14.47
CA ARG A 25 11.14 -15.53 -15.44
C ARG A 25 12.65 -15.72 -15.22
N LEU A 26 13.32 -16.34 -16.19
CA LEU A 26 14.77 -16.50 -16.22
C LEU A 26 15.30 -15.73 -17.44
N SER A 27 16.05 -14.65 -17.18
CA SER A 27 16.44 -13.69 -18.21
C SER A 27 15.19 -13.17 -18.96
N ASP A 28 15.10 -13.37 -20.28
CA ASP A 28 13.99 -12.87 -21.10
C ASP A 28 12.94 -13.95 -21.42
N ARG A 29 12.90 -15.06 -20.67
CA ARG A 29 11.97 -16.17 -20.93
C ARG A 29 11.21 -16.60 -19.69
N HIS A 30 9.93 -16.92 -19.89
CA HIS A 30 9.10 -17.58 -18.88
C HIS A 30 9.28 -19.09 -19.03
N VAL A 31 9.75 -19.73 -17.97
CA VAL A 31 9.96 -21.17 -17.88
C VAL A 31 8.90 -21.75 -16.96
N HIS A 32 8.16 -22.73 -17.46
CA HIS A 32 7.13 -23.40 -16.68
C HIS A 32 7.74 -24.04 -15.43
N TYR A 33 7.19 -23.72 -14.27
CA TYR A 33 7.73 -24.12 -12.97
C TYR A 33 6.83 -25.14 -12.25
N LEU A 34 5.55 -24.81 -12.03
CA LEU A 34 4.55 -25.73 -11.45
C LEU A 34 3.32 -25.79 -12.33
N ARG A 35 2.68 -26.96 -12.38
CA ARG A 35 1.43 -27.19 -13.10
C ARG A 35 0.23 -27.01 -12.19
N GLN A 36 -0.91 -26.74 -12.80
CA GLN A 36 -2.20 -26.94 -12.16
C GLN A 36 -2.26 -28.34 -11.51
N GLY A 37 -2.71 -28.40 -10.25
CA GLY A 37 -2.75 -29.60 -9.40
C GLY A 37 -1.50 -29.81 -8.54
N ASP A 38 -0.39 -29.12 -8.81
CA ASP A 38 0.77 -29.14 -7.93
C ASP A 38 0.52 -28.37 -6.63
N HIS A 39 1.40 -28.56 -5.64
CA HIS A 39 1.35 -27.85 -4.35
C HIS A 39 2.72 -27.23 -4.07
N PHE A 40 2.73 -26.07 -3.42
CA PHE A 40 3.94 -25.54 -2.82
C PHE A 40 4.21 -26.24 -1.49
N THR A 41 5.37 -26.88 -1.32
CA THR A 41 5.78 -27.37 0.01
C THR A 41 6.29 -26.19 0.84
N GLN A 42 6.17 -26.26 2.17
CA GLN A 42 6.75 -25.24 3.06
C GLN A 42 8.25 -25.04 2.81
N GLU A 43 8.99 -26.13 2.59
CA GLU A 43 10.42 -26.09 2.26
C GLU A 43 10.70 -25.33 0.95
N LYS A 44 9.86 -25.51 -0.08
CA LYS A 44 9.99 -24.78 -1.35
C LYS A 44 9.74 -23.30 -1.15
N LEU A 45 8.64 -22.91 -0.47
CA LEU A 45 8.36 -21.50 -0.18
C LEU A 45 9.50 -20.85 0.60
N ALA A 46 10.00 -21.53 1.64
CA ALA A 46 11.15 -21.07 2.41
C ALA A 46 12.41 -20.90 1.53
N SER A 47 12.66 -21.81 0.59
CA SER A 47 13.81 -21.73 -0.32
C SER A 47 13.78 -20.57 -1.30
N PHE A 48 12.60 -19.97 -1.52
CA PHE A 48 12.41 -18.81 -2.41
C PHE A 48 12.29 -17.47 -1.69
N LYS A 49 12.07 -17.45 -0.36
CA LYS A 49 12.03 -16.21 0.41
C LYS A 49 13.25 -15.32 0.15
N ASP A 50 14.42 -15.92 -0.08
CA ASP A 50 15.68 -15.21 -0.30
C ASP A 50 16.11 -15.09 -1.78
N LYS A 51 15.35 -15.68 -2.73
CA LYS A 51 15.81 -15.89 -4.13
C LYS A 51 15.04 -15.10 -5.20
N ALA A 52 14.64 -13.87 -4.88
CA ALA A 52 13.89 -12.93 -5.73
C ALA A 52 12.38 -13.22 -5.82
N PRO A 53 11.56 -12.60 -4.94
CA PRO A 53 10.09 -12.73 -4.96
C PRO A 53 9.44 -12.22 -6.26
N ASP A 54 10.19 -11.54 -7.13
CA ASP A 54 9.73 -10.88 -8.36
C ASP A 54 9.82 -11.72 -9.64
N SER A 55 9.97 -13.05 -9.49
CA SER A 55 10.25 -13.92 -10.64
C SER A 55 9.10 -14.84 -11.03
N PHE A 56 7.94 -14.79 -10.34
CA PHE A 56 6.85 -15.73 -10.54
C PHE A 56 5.69 -15.11 -11.30
N PHE A 57 5.13 -15.90 -12.20
CA PHE A 57 4.11 -15.46 -13.15
C PHE A 57 3.06 -16.54 -13.36
N VAL A 58 1.83 -16.12 -13.64
CA VAL A 58 0.75 -16.97 -14.14
C VAL A 58 0.37 -16.52 -15.55
N PRO A 59 -0.07 -17.42 -16.46
CA PRO A 59 -0.59 -17.00 -17.75
C PRO A 59 -1.77 -16.03 -17.59
N MET A 60 -1.84 -15.00 -18.43
CA MET A 60 -2.91 -13.98 -18.32
C MET A 60 -4.31 -14.58 -18.43
N GLU A 61 -4.48 -15.63 -19.25
CA GLU A 61 -5.73 -16.39 -19.38
C GLU A 61 -6.15 -17.13 -18.10
N GLN A 62 -5.21 -17.39 -17.19
CA GLN A 62 -5.43 -18.05 -15.90
C GLN A 62 -5.44 -17.05 -14.71
N ARG A 63 -5.37 -15.74 -14.98
CA ARG A 63 -5.38 -14.70 -13.93
C ARG A 63 -6.59 -14.81 -13.01
N GLN A 64 -7.78 -15.08 -13.57
CA GLN A 64 -8.98 -15.24 -12.76
C GLN A 64 -8.87 -16.46 -11.83
N ALA A 65 -8.34 -17.59 -12.31
CA ALA A 65 -8.14 -18.78 -11.48
C ALA A 65 -7.17 -18.52 -10.31
N TYR A 66 -6.15 -17.67 -10.50
CA TYR A 66 -5.29 -17.20 -9.42
C TYR A 66 -6.04 -16.34 -8.40
N LYS A 67 -6.84 -15.37 -8.86
CA LYS A 67 -7.66 -14.53 -7.97
C LYS A 67 -8.63 -15.37 -7.14
N ASP A 68 -9.32 -16.30 -7.78
CA ASP A 68 -10.25 -17.22 -7.12
C ASP A 68 -9.53 -18.08 -6.07
N PHE A 69 -8.33 -18.57 -6.38
CA PHE A 69 -7.50 -19.32 -5.43
C PHE A 69 -7.10 -18.48 -4.20
N VAL A 70 -6.73 -17.21 -4.39
CA VAL A 70 -6.40 -16.30 -3.28
C VAL A 70 -7.62 -16.05 -2.39
N HIS A 71 -8.77 -15.75 -3.01
CA HIS A 71 -10.04 -15.58 -2.31
C HIS A 71 -10.41 -16.83 -1.50
N ASP A 72 -10.27 -18.01 -2.11
CA ASP A 72 -10.48 -19.31 -1.46
C ASP A 72 -9.54 -19.53 -0.26
N CYS A 73 -8.29 -19.06 -0.34
CA CYS A 73 -7.35 -19.14 0.78
C CYS A 73 -7.74 -18.21 1.92
N ILE A 74 -8.14 -16.97 1.62
CA ILE A 74 -8.59 -15.99 2.62
C ILE A 74 -9.89 -16.47 3.31
N ALA A 75 -10.79 -17.09 2.55
CA ALA A 75 -12.04 -17.65 3.06
C ALA A 75 -11.88 -18.98 3.82
N ALA A 76 -10.70 -19.60 3.78
CA ALA A 76 -10.45 -20.87 4.44
C ALA A 76 -10.35 -20.74 5.97
N ASP A 77 -10.41 -21.88 6.66
CA ASP A 77 -10.10 -21.96 8.09
C ASP A 77 -8.57 -21.95 8.29
N LEU A 78 -7.98 -20.76 8.13
CA LEU A 78 -6.57 -20.47 8.36
C LEU A 78 -6.41 -19.46 9.51
N PRO A 79 -5.26 -19.46 10.20
CA PRO A 79 -4.94 -18.38 11.13
C PRO A 79 -5.09 -16.99 10.48
N SER A 80 -5.67 -16.04 11.20
CA SER A 80 -5.94 -14.68 10.69
C SER A 80 -4.67 -13.99 10.15
N VAL A 81 -3.52 -14.24 10.78
CA VAL A 81 -2.21 -13.75 10.33
C VAL A 81 -1.80 -14.32 8.96
N ASP A 82 -2.11 -15.58 8.67
CA ASP A 82 -1.79 -16.21 7.39
C ASP A 82 -2.71 -15.66 6.28
N LYS A 83 -3.98 -15.43 6.60
CA LYS A 83 -4.92 -14.75 5.67
C LYS A 83 -4.46 -13.33 5.36
N ALA A 84 -4.02 -12.59 6.37
CA ALA A 84 -3.50 -11.23 6.20
C ALA A 84 -2.24 -11.21 5.32
N LEU A 85 -1.33 -12.17 5.51
CA LEU A 85 -0.15 -12.35 4.66
C LEU A 85 -0.55 -12.62 3.22
N ILE A 86 -1.48 -13.56 3.00
CA ILE A 86 -1.94 -13.93 1.65
C ILE A 86 -2.58 -12.73 0.95
N LEU A 87 -3.49 -12.04 1.62
CA LEU A 87 -4.14 -10.83 1.10
C LEU A 87 -3.08 -9.81 0.72
N ARG A 88 -2.24 -9.39 1.66
CA ARG A 88 -1.20 -8.38 1.42
C ARG A 88 -0.28 -8.72 0.26
N GLU A 89 0.23 -9.96 0.20
CA GLU A 89 1.18 -10.38 -0.82
C GLU A 89 0.54 -10.44 -2.21
N SER A 90 -0.72 -10.87 -2.29
CA SER A 90 -1.49 -10.82 -3.54
C SER A 90 -1.76 -9.37 -3.98
N SER A 91 -2.09 -8.49 -3.03
CA SER A 91 -2.33 -7.06 -3.25
C SER A 91 -1.11 -6.33 -3.78
N LEU A 92 0.10 -6.66 -3.31
CA LEU A 92 1.34 -6.02 -3.80
C LEU A 92 1.57 -6.24 -5.29
N ALA A 93 1.20 -7.40 -5.83
CA ALA A 93 1.28 -7.66 -7.27
C ALA A 93 0.27 -6.82 -8.07
N LEU A 94 -0.92 -6.57 -7.50
CA LEU A 94 -1.94 -5.72 -8.11
C LEU A 94 -1.55 -4.24 -8.07
N ILE A 95 -0.96 -3.76 -6.97
CA ILE A 95 -0.48 -2.38 -6.86
C ILE A 95 0.58 -2.09 -7.93
N GLU A 96 1.52 -3.01 -8.17
CA GLU A 96 2.50 -2.87 -9.25
C GLU A 96 1.80 -2.70 -10.62
N GLU A 97 0.78 -3.50 -10.92
CA GLU A 97 -0.04 -3.36 -12.14
C GLU A 97 -0.77 -2.00 -12.20
N ILE A 98 -1.39 -1.58 -11.09
CA ILE A 98 -2.12 -0.31 -10.94
C ILE A 98 -1.20 0.88 -11.25
N PHE A 99 0.05 0.86 -10.79
CA PHE A 99 0.98 1.96 -11.04
C PHE A 99 1.65 1.90 -12.41
N GLU A 100 1.81 0.72 -13.00
CA GLU A 100 2.41 0.54 -14.33
C GLU A 100 1.41 0.69 -15.48
N THR A 101 0.11 0.51 -15.24
CA THR A 101 -0.90 0.68 -16.29
C THR A 101 -1.01 2.13 -16.75
N PRO A 102 -0.93 2.42 -18.06
CA PRO A 102 -1.15 3.76 -18.59
C PRO A 102 -2.63 4.17 -18.51
N ASP A 103 -3.55 3.21 -18.41
CA ASP A 103 -4.98 3.48 -18.29
C ASP A 103 -5.38 3.76 -16.84
N VAL A 104 -5.64 5.03 -16.54
CA VAL A 104 -6.02 5.50 -15.21
C VAL A 104 -7.41 5.01 -14.81
N ALA A 105 -8.35 4.82 -15.74
CA ALA A 105 -9.67 4.28 -15.40
C ALA A 105 -9.55 2.86 -14.84
N THR A 106 -8.77 2.01 -15.53
CA THR A 106 -8.44 0.67 -15.03
C THR A 106 -7.74 0.72 -13.67
N ALA A 107 -6.80 1.63 -13.46
CA ALA A 107 -6.11 1.80 -12.17
C ALA A 107 -7.08 2.15 -11.04
N LEU A 108 -8.05 3.03 -11.29
CA LEU A 108 -9.08 3.43 -10.32
C LEU A 108 -9.98 2.25 -9.95
N ASP A 109 -10.51 1.53 -10.94
CA ASP A 109 -11.38 0.37 -10.72
C ASP A 109 -10.64 -0.74 -9.94
N GLN A 110 -9.40 -1.04 -10.33
CA GLN A 110 -8.59 -2.04 -9.63
C GLN A 110 -8.25 -1.62 -8.20
N THR A 111 -8.01 -0.33 -7.95
CA THR A 111 -7.76 0.19 -6.60
C THR A 111 -9.01 0.06 -5.74
N LYS A 112 -10.18 0.36 -6.30
CA LYS A 112 -11.47 0.20 -5.60
C LYS A 112 -11.72 -1.25 -5.20
N ASP A 113 -11.57 -2.19 -6.13
CA ASP A 113 -11.72 -3.63 -5.86
C ASP A 113 -10.76 -4.07 -4.75
N LEU A 114 -9.50 -3.63 -4.82
CA LEU A 114 -8.49 -3.94 -3.81
C LEU A 114 -8.90 -3.43 -2.42
N VAL A 115 -9.38 -2.19 -2.33
CA VAL A 115 -9.83 -1.60 -1.05
C VAL A 115 -11.07 -2.32 -0.53
N ASP A 116 -12.00 -2.72 -1.39
CA ASP A 116 -13.16 -3.52 -1.01
C ASP A 116 -12.74 -4.88 -0.40
N GLU A 117 -11.69 -5.53 -0.91
CA GLU A 117 -11.14 -6.76 -0.32
C GLU A 117 -10.57 -6.52 1.09
N PHE A 118 -9.78 -5.45 1.29
CA PHE A 118 -9.24 -5.10 2.61
C PHE A 118 -10.34 -4.78 3.61
N VAL A 119 -11.33 -3.96 3.22
CA VAL A 119 -12.44 -3.59 4.09
C VAL A 119 -13.31 -4.81 4.42
N GLY A 120 -13.54 -5.70 3.45
CA GLY A 120 -14.22 -6.98 3.66
C GLY A 120 -13.48 -7.86 4.67
N PHE A 121 -12.16 -8.01 4.52
CA PHE A 121 -11.31 -8.75 5.45
C PHE A 121 -11.38 -8.16 6.87
N MET A 122 -11.30 -6.83 7.01
CA MET A 122 -11.44 -6.12 8.28
C MET A 122 -12.82 -6.28 8.95
N GLY A 123 -13.85 -6.58 8.17
CA GLY A 123 -15.20 -6.85 8.66
C GLY A 123 -15.38 -8.28 9.15
N GLN A 124 -14.63 -9.23 8.57
CA GLN A 124 -14.70 -10.66 8.90
C GLN A 124 -13.75 -11.07 10.03
N GLU A 125 -12.61 -10.40 10.13
CA GLU A 125 -11.49 -10.79 11.00
C GLU A 125 -11.19 -9.67 12.00
N PRO A 126 -11.52 -9.84 13.31
CA PRO A 126 -11.38 -8.79 14.31
C PRO A 126 -9.96 -8.24 14.46
N GLU A 127 -8.95 -9.07 14.23
CA GLU A 127 -7.52 -8.73 14.36
C GLU A 127 -6.87 -8.37 13.02
N ALA A 128 -7.64 -8.30 11.93
CA ALA A 128 -7.13 -8.06 10.56
C ALA A 128 -6.15 -6.89 10.48
N ILE A 129 -6.53 -5.71 11.00
CA ILE A 129 -5.68 -4.52 10.97
C ILE A 129 -4.38 -4.75 11.74
N SER A 130 -4.42 -5.49 12.84
CA SER A 130 -3.23 -5.80 13.62
C SER A 130 -2.23 -6.63 12.83
N HIS A 131 -2.73 -7.70 12.20
CA HIS A 131 -1.92 -8.57 11.37
C HIS A 131 -1.38 -7.82 10.14
N LEU A 132 -2.22 -7.06 9.44
CA LEU A 132 -1.81 -6.30 8.26
C LEU A 132 -0.73 -5.25 8.56
N ILE A 133 -0.87 -4.47 9.63
CA ILE A 133 0.15 -3.51 10.06
C ILE A 133 1.45 -4.21 10.47
N SER A 134 1.37 -5.36 11.14
CA SER A 134 2.57 -6.11 11.53
C SER A 134 3.35 -6.65 10.33
N LEU A 135 2.67 -6.82 9.19
CA LEU A 135 3.24 -7.29 7.93
C LEU A 135 3.71 -6.15 7.02
N SER A 136 3.43 -4.89 7.36
CA SER A 136 3.94 -3.73 6.62
C SER A 136 5.49 -3.75 6.63
N SER A 137 6.06 -3.53 5.44
CA SER A 137 7.43 -3.94 5.14
C SER A 137 8.46 -2.99 5.74
N HIS A 138 9.56 -3.52 6.24
CA HIS A 138 10.73 -2.71 6.62
C HIS A 138 11.70 -2.49 5.46
N ASP A 139 11.49 -3.10 4.28
CA ASP A 139 12.28 -2.88 3.07
C ASP A 139 11.51 -2.03 2.05
N PHE A 140 12.17 -0.98 1.54
CA PHE A 140 11.58 -0.08 0.54
C PHE A 140 11.51 -0.73 -0.84
N TYR A 141 10.28 -0.89 -1.30
CA TYR A 141 9.90 -1.03 -2.68
C TYR A 141 8.71 -0.08 -2.89
N THR A 142 8.72 0.76 -3.93
CA THR A 142 7.76 1.87 -4.07
C THR A 142 6.30 1.43 -3.94
N TYR A 143 5.95 0.25 -4.45
CA TYR A 143 4.60 -0.31 -4.36
C TYR A 143 4.22 -0.78 -2.94
N ASN A 144 5.20 -1.14 -2.10
CA ASN A 144 4.94 -1.43 -0.69
C ASN A 144 4.46 -0.19 0.04
N HIS A 145 5.06 0.96 -0.25
CA HIS A 145 4.73 2.24 0.40
C HIS A 145 3.27 2.61 0.19
N SER A 146 2.79 2.64 -1.06
CA SER A 146 1.38 2.97 -1.36
C SER A 146 0.40 2.01 -0.68
N LEU A 147 0.72 0.71 -0.65
CA LEU A 147 -0.11 -0.27 0.03
C LEU A 147 -0.09 -0.10 1.55
N ASP A 148 1.08 0.11 2.14
CA ASP A 148 1.26 0.26 3.58
C ASP A 148 0.58 1.55 4.10
N VAL A 149 0.74 2.67 3.39
CA VAL A 149 -0.02 3.90 3.64
C VAL A 149 -1.53 3.65 3.58
N GLY A 150 -2.00 2.90 2.58
CA GLY A 150 -3.39 2.45 2.49
C GLY A 150 -3.85 1.67 3.71
N ILE A 151 -3.10 0.64 4.12
CA ILE A 151 -3.39 -0.19 5.30
C ILE A 151 -3.46 0.65 6.59
N TYR A 152 -2.48 1.53 6.81
CA TYR A 152 -2.48 2.43 7.96
C TYR A 152 -3.70 3.36 7.95
N CYS A 153 -4.04 3.92 6.79
CA CYS A 153 -5.20 4.78 6.62
C CYS A 153 -6.52 4.06 6.94
N LEU A 154 -6.69 2.82 6.47
CA LEU A 154 -7.88 2.01 6.80
C LEU A 154 -8.03 1.79 8.31
N GLY A 155 -6.92 1.47 8.99
CA GLY A 155 -6.88 1.31 10.44
C GLY A 155 -7.20 2.60 11.20
N LEU A 156 -6.59 3.72 10.80
CA LEU A 156 -6.83 5.03 11.41
C LEU A 156 -8.26 5.53 11.15
N GLY A 157 -8.75 5.44 9.92
CA GLY A 157 -10.11 5.82 9.55
C GLY A 157 -11.16 5.12 10.42
N LYS A 158 -11.01 3.81 10.62
CA LYS A 158 -11.85 3.03 11.55
C LYS A 158 -11.71 3.53 12.99
N ALA A 159 -10.50 3.82 13.45
CA ALA A 159 -10.25 4.28 14.81
C ALA A 159 -10.83 5.67 15.11
N VAL A 160 -10.88 6.56 14.11
CA VAL A 160 -11.49 7.90 14.24
C VAL A 160 -13.00 7.92 13.97
N GLY A 161 -13.59 6.76 13.63
CA GLY A 161 -15.03 6.60 13.52
C GLY A 161 -15.62 6.89 12.14
N PHE A 162 -14.81 6.83 11.08
CA PHE A 162 -15.33 6.90 9.72
C PHE A 162 -16.25 5.71 9.42
N ASN A 163 -17.28 5.95 8.62
CA ASN A 163 -18.16 4.89 8.17
C ASN A 163 -17.49 4.07 7.05
N GLU A 164 -18.11 2.98 6.63
CA GLU A 164 -17.52 2.08 5.62
C GLU A 164 -17.26 2.78 4.27
N LYS A 165 -18.16 3.66 3.82
CA LYS A 165 -17.99 4.42 2.57
C LYS A 165 -16.76 5.33 2.67
N ASP A 166 -16.66 6.08 3.76
CA ASP A 166 -15.56 7.02 3.99
C ASP A 166 -14.22 6.28 4.13
N ILE A 167 -14.21 5.11 4.77
CA ILE A 167 -13.01 4.25 4.87
C ILE A 167 -12.57 3.76 3.48
N LYS A 168 -13.52 3.39 2.61
CA LYS A 168 -13.22 2.96 1.24
C LYS A 168 -12.67 4.10 0.38
N GLU A 169 -13.24 5.30 0.49
CA GLU A 169 -12.73 6.50 -0.19
C GLU A 169 -11.35 6.88 0.33
N LEU A 170 -11.14 6.85 1.64
CA LEU A 170 -9.83 7.07 2.26
C LEU A 170 -8.79 6.03 1.77
N GLY A 171 -9.15 4.75 1.72
CA GLY A 171 -8.26 3.69 1.25
C GLY A 171 -7.84 3.88 -0.22
N GLN A 172 -8.78 4.24 -1.10
CA GLN A 172 -8.49 4.52 -2.51
C GLN A 172 -7.59 5.75 -2.65
N GLY A 173 -7.93 6.85 -1.96
CA GLY A 173 -7.12 8.06 -1.97
C GLY A 173 -5.73 7.86 -1.38
N ALA A 174 -5.60 7.03 -0.35
CA ALA A 174 -4.31 6.70 0.27
C ALA A 174 -3.42 5.88 -0.65
N ILE A 175 -3.95 4.89 -1.37
CA ILE A 175 -3.17 4.12 -2.35
C ILE A 175 -2.72 5.02 -3.51
N LEU A 176 -3.59 5.92 -3.97
CA LEU A 176 -3.36 6.77 -5.14
C LEU A 176 -2.72 8.12 -4.82
N HIS A 177 -2.39 8.42 -3.56
CA HIS A 177 -1.95 9.77 -3.13
C HIS A 177 -0.80 10.32 -4.00
N ASP A 178 0.06 9.41 -4.45
CA ASP A 178 1.25 9.67 -5.23
C ASP A 178 1.09 9.52 -6.76
N ILE A 179 -0.13 9.29 -7.28
CA ILE A 179 -0.38 9.03 -8.71
C ILE A 179 0.19 10.13 -9.63
N GLY A 180 0.24 11.37 -9.14
CA GLY A 180 0.80 12.49 -9.88
C GLY A 180 2.31 12.40 -10.14
N LYS A 181 3.04 11.50 -9.44
CA LYS A 181 4.44 11.21 -9.75
C LYS A 181 4.63 10.66 -11.16
N ARG A 182 3.58 10.13 -11.81
CA ARG A 182 3.58 9.78 -13.25
C ARG A 182 4.01 10.91 -14.17
N ASN A 183 3.78 12.16 -13.75
CA ASN A 183 4.12 13.36 -14.51
C ASN A 183 5.40 14.06 -14.01
N VAL A 184 6.15 13.42 -13.10
CA VAL A 184 7.48 13.86 -12.66
C VAL A 184 8.54 13.07 -13.43
N SER A 185 9.66 13.73 -13.80
CA SER A 185 10.74 13.06 -14.53
C SER A 185 11.29 11.86 -13.77
N VAL A 186 11.50 10.74 -14.47
CA VAL A 186 12.10 9.52 -13.91
C VAL A 186 13.48 9.80 -13.34
N ASP A 187 14.27 10.70 -13.94
CA ASP A 187 15.59 11.08 -13.42
C ASP A 187 15.52 11.75 -12.05
N ILE A 188 14.41 12.43 -11.73
CA ILE A 188 14.17 13.04 -10.42
C ILE A 188 13.68 11.97 -9.44
N ILE A 189 12.71 11.15 -9.84
CA ILE A 189 12.14 10.10 -8.98
C ILE A 189 13.21 9.07 -8.58
N CYS A 190 14.07 8.69 -9.52
CA CYS A 190 15.09 7.67 -9.34
C CYS A 190 16.47 8.25 -9.01
N LYS A 191 16.57 9.54 -8.66
CA LYS A 191 17.86 10.18 -8.37
C LYS A 191 18.53 9.51 -7.17
N ASN A 192 19.79 9.12 -7.35
CA ASN A 192 20.64 8.65 -6.26
C ASN A 192 21.24 9.85 -5.51
N GLY A 193 20.64 10.22 -4.38
CA GLY A 193 21.09 11.32 -3.53
C GLY A 193 20.02 12.41 -3.35
N PRO A 194 20.36 13.54 -2.72
CA PRO A 194 19.41 14.63 -2.50
C PRO A 194 19.00 15.29 -3.83
N LEU A 195 17.75 15.74 -3.89
CA LEU A 195 17.25 16.61 -4.95
C LEU A 195 17.82 18.03 -4.76
N ASP A 196 18.17 18.70 -5.86
CA ASP A 196 18.45 20.14 -5.83
C ASP A 196 17.14 20.95 -5.78
N ASP A 197 17.25 22.27 -5.63
CA ASP A 197 16.07 23.15 -5.47
C ASP A 197 15.12 23.10 -6.69
N VAL A 198 15.65 22.91 -7.90
CA VAL A 198 14.84 22.85 -9.13
C VAL A 198 14.12 21.51 -9.23
N GLU A 199 14.84 20.42 -8.98
CA GLU A 199 14.29 19.07 -8.93
C GLU A 199 13.25 18.94 -7.82
N TRP A 200 13.52 19.51 -6.65
CA TRP A 200 12.58 19.56 -5.53
C TRP A 200 11.31 20.33 -5.91
N ALA A 201 11.44 21.50 -6.56
CA ALA A 201 10.29 22.26 -7.05
C ALA A 201 9.47 21.51 -8.11
N GLN A 202 10.06 20.58 -8.87
CA GLN A 202 9.29 19.68 -9.75
C GLN A 202 8.63 18.55 -8.98
N MET A 203 9.32 17.94 -8.02
CA MET A 203 8.76 16.90 -7.15
C MET A 203 7.54 17.42 -6.38
N GLN A 204 7.59 18.65 -5.87
CA GLN A 204 6.48 19.30 -5.15
C GLN A 204 5.22 19.53 -6.01
N LYS A 205 5.26 19.32 -7.33
CA LYS A 205 4.10 19.45 -8.21
C LYS A 205 3.28 18.17 -8.34
N HIS A 206 3.77 17.04 -7.82
CA HIS A 206 3.03 15.78 -7.97
C HIS A 206 1.62 15.82 -7.35
N PRO A 207 1.31 16.56 -6.26
CA PRO A 207 -0.07 16.65 -5.79
C PRO A 207 -0.97 17.34 -6.83
N GLN A 208 -0.50 18.45 -7.45
CA GLN A 208 -1.22 19.12 -8.54
C GLN A 208 -1.41 18.20 -9.74
N TYR A 209 -0.38 17.45 -10.13
CA TYR A 209 -0.49 16.50 -11.24
C TYR A 209 -1.47 15.38 -10.94
N GLY A 210 -1.50 14.89 -9.70
CA GLY A 210 -2.47 13.90 -9.25
C GLY A 210 -3.90 14.43 -9.36
N LEU A 211 -4.14 15.65 -8.88
CA LEU A 211 -5.45 16.31 -9.02
C LEU A 211 -5.85 16.50 -10.49
N GLN A 212 -4.92 16.90 -11.36
CA GLN A 212 -5.17 17.04 -12.80
C GLN A 212 -5.60 15.72 -13.43
N ILE A 213 -4.88 14.63 -13.14
CA ILE A 213 -5.21 13.28 -13.60
C ILE A 213 -6.61 12.88 -13.12
N LEU A 214 -6.89 13.03 -11.82
CA LEU A 214 -8.15 12.58 -11.22
C LEU A 214 -9.37 13.41 -11.65
N ASN A 215 -9.19 14.67 -12.05
CA ASN A 215 -10.27 15.50 -12.58
C ASN A 215 -10.79 15.05 -13.95
N GLU A 216 -10.07 14.18 -14.66
CA GLU A 216 -10.51 13.60 -15.93
C GLU A 216 -11.49 12.43 -15.72
N PHE A 217 -11.71 11.98 -14.47
CA PHE A 217 -12.51 10.82 -14.12
C PHE A 217 -13.58 11.15 -13.08
N ASP A 218 -14.61 10.30 -12.99
CA ASP A 218 -15.67 10.41 -11.99
C ASP A 218 -15.19 9.87 -10.63
N VAL A 219 -14.35 10.67 -9.97
CA VAL A 219 -13.74 10.36 -8.68
C VAL A 219 -14.23 11.37 -7.64
N SER A 220 -14.48 10.88 -6.43
CA SER A 220 -14.99 11.71 -5.33
C SER A 220 -13.98 12.78 -4.92
N ASP A 221 -14.47 13.89 -4.37
CA ASP A 221 -13.60 14.98 -3.93
C ASP A 221 -12.73 14.59 -2.72
N GLU A 222 -13.19 13.61 -1.93
CA GLU A 222 -12.43 13.04 -0.83
C GLU A 222 -11.15 12.33 -1.31
N ILE A 223 -11.26 11.52 -2.39
CA ILE A 223 -10.10 10.84 -3.01
C ILE A 223 -9.14 11.87 -3.61
N LYS A 224 -9.68 12.90 -4.28
CA LYS A 224 -8.87 14.00 -4.81
C LYS A 224 -8.13 14.75 -3.71
N ALA A 225 -8.78 15.01 -2.57
CA ALA A 225 -8.18 15.69 -1.44
C ALA A 225 -7.01 14.88 -0.85
N CYS A 226 -7.15 13.56 -0.71
CA CYS A 226 -6.03 12.69 -0.32
C CYS A 226 -4.80 12.89 -1.22
N CYS A 227 -4.98 12.97 -2.54
CA CYS A 227 -3.87 13.16 -3.47
C CYS A 227 -3.34 14.59 -3.44
N PHE A 228 -4.21 15.59 -3.35
CA PHE A 228 -3.84 16.99 -3.51
C PHE A 228 -3.27 17.62 -2.24
N GLU A 229 -3.72 17.17 -1.06
CA GLU A 229 -3.47 17.84 0.22
C GLU A 229 -2.59 17.03 1.19
N HIS A 230 -2.16 15.80 0.87
CA HIS A 230 -1.38 14.97 1.79
C HIS A 230 0.00 15.54 2.19
N HIS A 231 0.47 16.59 1.50
CA HIS A 231 1.68 17.32 1.88
C HIS A 231 1.42 18.68 2.53
N GLU A 232 0.15 19.04 2.73
CA GLU A 232 -0.23 20.17 3.57
C GLU A 232 0.23 19.93 5.01
N SER A 233 0.36 21.04 5.73
CA SER A 233 0.86 21.04 7.11
C SER A 233 -0.17 21.75 7.95
N PHE A 234 -0.50 21.19 9.11
CA PHE A 234 -1.47 21.78 10.04
C PHE A 234 -1.06 23.20 10.50
N LEU A 235 0.20 23.61 10.26
CA LEU A 235 0.73 24.96 10.46
C LEU A 235 0.54 25.93 9.28
N GLY A 236 0.00 25.51 8.13
CA GLY A 236 -0.11 26.35 6.93
C GLY A 236 1.21 26.56 6.18
N ASN A 237 2.25 25.78 6.48
CA ASN A 237 3.55 25.86 5.79
C ASN A 237 3.83 24.65 4.88
N GLY A 238 2.77 23.92 4.52
CA GLY A 238 2.81 22.80 3.59
C GLY A 238 2.77 23.23 2.12
N TYR A 239 2.42 22.29 1.27
CA TYR A 239 2.17 22.53 -0.15
C TYR A 239 1.08 21.55 -0.61
N PRO A 240 0.32 21.86 -1.67
CA PRO A 240 0.52 22.94 -2.63
C PRO A 240 -0.13 24.29 -2.34
N GLN A 241 -1.15 24.33 -1.50
CA GLN A 241 -1.99 25.50 -1.23
C GLN A 241 -1.65 26.20 0.08
N GLN A 242 -0.86 25.59 0.96
CA GLN A 242 -0.53 26.14 2.29
C GLN A 242 -1.76 26.24 3.20
N LEU A 243 -2.67 25.26 3.09
CA LEU A 243 -3.83 25.14 3.97
C LEU A 243 -3.39 24.91 5.41
N ASP A 244 -4.10 25.50 6.38
CA ASP A 244 -3.85 25.28 7.80
C ASP A 244 -5.01 24.58 8.52
N GLY A 245 -4.66 23.90 9.62
CA GLY A 245 -5.64 23.31 10.52
C GLY A 245 -6.76 22.51 9.85
N ASP A 246 -7.99 22.97 10.06
CA ASP A 246 -9.22 22.34 9.57
C ASP A 246 -9.58 22.70 8.13
N GLU A 247 -8.81 23.57 7.45
CA GLU A 247 -8.93 23.77 6.00
C GLU A 247 -8.51 22.52 5.23
N ILE A 248 -7.61 21.72 5.81
CA ILE A 248 -7.15 20.45 5.25
C ILE A 248 -8.24 19.39 5.41
N HIS A 249 -8.58 18.70 4.33
CA HIS A 249 -9.58 17.65 4.33
C HIS A 249 -9.24 16.56 5.37
N PRO A 250 -10.20 16.06 6.17
CA PRO A 250 -9.95 15.06 7.20
C PRO A 250 -9.22 13.81 6.70
N MET A 251 -9.54 13.33 5.49
CA MET A 251 -8.86 12.18 4.90
C MET A 251 -7.40 12.50 4.53
N ALA A 252 -7.13 13.68 3.99
CA ALA A 252 -5.77 14.10 3.66
C ALA A 252 -4.89 14.25 4.91
N ARG A 253 -5.47 14.69 6.04
CA ARG A 253 -4.78 14.70 7.34
C ARG A 253 -4.34 13.30 7.78
N ILE A 254 -5.16 12.27 7.52
CA ILE A 254 -4.81 10.87 7.80
C ILE A 254 -3.74 10.35 6.83
N VAL A 255 -3.82 10.70 5.55
CA VAL A 255 -2.78 10.31 4.57
C VAL A 255 -1.44 10.96 4.92
N ALA A 256 -1.42 12.24 5.26
CA ALA A 256 -0.19 12.98 5.58
C ALA A 256 0.60 12.36 6.75
N ILE A 257 -0.10 11.97 7.82
CA ILE A 257 0.53 11.36 9.00
C ILE A 257 1.01 9.93 8.69
N THR A 258 0.22 9.14 7.96
CA THR A 258 0.56 7.75 7.64
C THR A 258 1.68 7.64 6.61
N ASP A 259 1.69 8.50 5.59
CA ASP A 259 2.80 8.65 4.62
C ASP A 259 4.12 8.94 5.33
N THR A 260 4.12 9.93 6.23
CA THR A 260 5.34 10.26 7.00
C THR A 260 5.79 9.11 7.88
N TYR A 261 4.86 8.47 8.59
CA TYR A 261 5.20 7.36 9.47
C TYR A 261 5.83 6.21 8.67
N ASP A 262 5.19 5.80 7.56
CA ASP A 262 5.73 4.74 6.71
C ASP A 262 7.13 5.11 6.18
N ALA A 263 7.32 6.37 5.75
CA ALA A 263 8.61 6.88 5.31
C ALA A 263 9.72 6.79 6.39
N LEU A 264 9.36 6.90 7.67
CA LEU A 264 10.30 6.81 8.79
C LEU A 264 10.59 5.36 9.20
N THR A 265 9.62 4.45 9.05
CA THR A 265 9.75 3.04 9.48
C THR A 265 10.22 2.10 8.37
N THR A 266 10.22 2.55 7.12
CA THR A 266 10.64 1.74 5.96
C THR A 266 12.07 2.08 5.55
N LYS A 267 12.91 1.06 5.32
CA LYS A 267 14.32 1.22 4.93
C LYS A 267 14.45 1.73 3.50
N ARG A 268 14.74 3.01 3.34
CA ARG A 268 15.01 3.66 2.04
C ARG A 268 16.51 3.66 1.73
N SER A 269 16.90 3.88 0.47
CA SER A 269 18.31 3.93 0.03
C SER A 269 19.18 4.95 0.80
N TYR A 270 18.53 5.95 1.42
CA TYR A 270 19.15 7.06 2.12
C TYR A 270 18.88 7.11 3.63
N ASN A 271 18.14 6.16 4.23
CA ASN A 271 17.85 6.18 5.68
C ASN A 271 17.74 4.78 6.31
N GLN A 272 18.16 4.67 7.58
CA GLN A 272 17.89 3.49 8.41
C GLN A 272 16.47 3.57 8.98
N PRO A 273 15.68 2.49 8.94
CA PRO A 273 14.32 2.50 9.46
C PRO A 273 14.31 2.74 10.98
N MET A 274 13.43 3.63 11.43
CA MET A 274 13.15 3.84 12.85
C MET A 274 12.24 2.73 13.38
N THR A 275 12.32 2.43 14.68
CA THR A 275 11.29 1.61 15.33
C THR A 275 9.95 2.37 15.34
N PRO A 276 8.79 1.69 15.37
CA PRO A 276 7.48 2.35 15.48
C PRO A 276 7.42 3.43 16.57
N LYS A 277 7.97 3.12 17.74
CA LYS A 277 8.03 4.05 18.88
C LYS A 277 8.94 5.24 18.61
N ASP A 278 10.10 5.02 18.00
CA ASP A 278 11.03 6.12 17.68
C ASP A 278 10.47 7.01 16.57
N ALA A 279 9.81 6.45 15.56
CA ALA A 279 9.15 7.20 14.50
C ALA A 279 8.07 8.12 15.06
N LEU A 280 7.19 7.62 15.93
CA LEU A 280 6.15 8.43 16.55
C LEU A 280 6.74 9.51 17.47
N ASN A 281 7.76 9.19 18.26
CA ASN A 281 8.47 10.18 19.07
C ASN A 281 9.11 11.27 18.21
N PHE A 282 9.72 10.89 17.08
CA PHE A 282 10.29 11.82 16.11
C PHE A 282 9.22 12.74 15.53
N MET A 283 8.10 12.18 15.07
CA MET A 283 6.98 12.97 14.54
C MET A 283 6.43 13.95 15.60
N ASN A 284 6.24 13.48 16.84
CA ASN A 284 5.71 14.31 17.92
C ASN A 284 6.67 15.43 18.37
N GLN A 285 7.98 15.22 18.30
CA GLN A 285 8.97 16.18 18.80
C GLN A 285 9.59 17.05 17.70
N LYS A 286 10.02 16.44 16.59
CA LYS A 286 10.75 17.10 15.50
C LYS A 286 9.83 17.65 14.43
N LEU A 287 8.65 17.06 14.27
CA LEU A 287 7.60 17.53 13.37
C LEU A 287 6.39 18.05 14.18
N ALA A 288 6.65 18.58 15.38
CA ALA A 288 5.63 19.10 16.26
C ALA A 288 4.75 20.13 15.52
N ASN A 289 3.43 20.02 15.73
CA ASN A 289 2.39 20.84 15.11
C ASN A 289 2.23 20.69 13.58
N ARG A 290 3.07 19.89 12.89
CA ARG A 290 2.87 19.62 11.45
C ARG A 290 1.59 18.83 11.18
N TYR A 291 1.20 17.95 12.09
CA TYR A 291 0.05 17.07 11.94
C TYR A 291 -1.06 17.44 12.91
N ASP A 292 -2.28 17.10 12.52
CA ASP A 292 -3.45 17.18 13.38
C ASP A 292 -3.21 16.40 14.70
N PRO A 293 -3.31 17.05 15.87
CA PRO A 293 -3.08 16.42 17.17
C PRO A 293 -4.01 15.23 17.46
N ASP A 294 -5.25 15.27 16.98
CA ASP A 294 -6.22 14.19 17.17
C ASP A 294 -5.85 12.98 16.29
N MET A 295 -5.36 13.21 15.07
CA MET A 295 -4.84 12.14 14.21
C MET A 295 -3.56 11.52 14.78
N MET A 296 -2.65 12.34 15.33
CA MET A 296 -1.47 11.84 16.05
C MET A 296 -1.89 10.94 17.21
N LYS A 297 -2.84 11.38 18.03
CA LYS A 297 -3.35 10.58 19.16
C LYS A 297 -4.02 9.29 18.71
N ALA A 298 -4.81 9.33 17.63
CA ALA A 298 -5.43 8.14 17.05
C ALA A 298 -4.36 7.15 16.57
N MET A 299 -3.32 7.64 15.88
CA MET A 299 -2.20 6.82 15.42
C MET A 299 -1.48 6.11 16.56
N TYR A 300 -1.16 6.84 17.63
CA TYR A 300 -0.62 6.25 18.86
C TYR A 300 -1.55 5.16 19.41
N SER A 301 -2.86 5.42 19.47
CA SER A 301 -3.81 4.42 19.97
C SER A 301 -3.87 3.17 19.09
N VAL A 302 -3.84 3.30 17.76
CA VAL A 302 -3.89 2.14 16.85
C VAL A 302 -2.63 1.30 17.04
N LEU A 303 -1.45 1.91 16.90
CA LEU A 303 -0.17 1.19 16.96
C LEU A 303 0.10 0.57 18.34
N PHE A 304 -0.20 1.25 19.45
CA PHE A 304 0.10 0.76 20.80
C PHE A 304 -1.02 -0.01 21.51
N LYS A 305 -2.30 0.12 21.10
CA LYS A 305 -3.29 -0.88 21.54
C LYS A 305 -2.98 -2.24 20.94
N MET A 306 -2.43 -2.26 19.73
CA MET A 306 -2.08 -3.48 19.01
C MET A 306 -0.84 -4.18 19.58
N GLU A 307 0.18 -3.46 20.06
CA GLU A 307 1.33 -4.07 20.76
C GLU A 307 0.90 -4.89 22.00
N LYS A 308 -0.17 -4.47 22.70
CA LYS A 308 -0.69 -5.22 23.86
C LYS A 308 -1.47 -6.49 23.47
N GLN A 309 -1.99 -6.57 22.26
CA GLN A 309 -2.70 -7.75 21.76
C GLN A 309 -1.73 -8.77 21.15
N ALA A 310 -0.66 -8.32 20.49
CA ALA A 310 0.37 -9.21 19.92
C ALA A 310 1.32 -9.82 20.98
N ALA A 311 1.39 -9.24 22.18
CA ALA A 311 2.23 -9.71 23.28
C ALA A 311 1.50 -10.60 24.31
N GLY A 312 0.21 -10.88 24.09
CA GLY A 312 -0.64 -11.73 24.94
C GLY A 312 -1.04 -13.01 24.22
#